data_AF-A0A3M1SIA9-F1
#
_entry.id   AF-A0A3M1SIA9-F1
#
_cell.length_a   1.000
_cell.length_b   1.000
_cell.length_c   1.000
_cell.angle_alpha   90.00
_cell.angle_beta   90.00
_cell.angle_gamma   90.00
#
_symmetry.space_group_name_H-M   'P 1'
#
loop_
_entity.id
_entity.type
_entity.pdbx_description
1 polymer ?
#
loop_
_entity_poly.entity_id
_entity_poly.type
_entity_poly.pdbx_seq_one_letter_code
_entity_poly.pdbx_strand_id
1 'polypeptide(L)'
;MLVPTCRIAPPTGRECGRCILIIIAHLAGAAMKAITCAVSLLTTCTMSLVATSAAADTGWQPLFNGRSFDGWKAAEHPASWTIEDGCLVACGPRSHLFYQGPVGNHQFKNFELRVTAKTAPHSNSGVYFHTEYQESGWPEKGYEVQINNGHSGSGTYVELKQTGSLYAVQNLYKNFVPNDQWFTMRIRVVVPRIQIW
;
A
#
# COMPACT_ATOMS: atom_id res chain seq x y z
N MET A 1 11.39 -11.22 -9.97
CA MET A 1 10.80 -10.73 -8.71
C MET A 1 10.21 -9.38 -9.03
N LEU A 2 8.90 -9.20 -8.88
CA LEU A 2 8.31 -7.87 -9.05
C LEU A 2 8.73 -7.04 -7.84
N VAL A 3 9.18 -5.83 -8.10
CA VAL A 3 9.74 -4.96 -7.06
C VAL A 3 8.87 -3.70 -6.96
N PRO A 4 7.68 -3.76 -6.32
CA PRO A 4 6.76 -2.63 -6.29
C PRO A 4 7.21 -1.44 -5.43
N THR A 5 6.84 -0.20 -5.81
CA THR A 5 7.06 1.00 -4.98
C THR A 5 5.76 1.75 -4.68
N CYS A 6 5.66 2.30 -3.47
CA CYS A 6 4.55 3.15 -3.04
C CYS A 6 5.03 4.26 -2.08
N ARG A 7 4.46 5.47 -2.18
CA ARG A 7 4.76 6.61 -1.30
C ARG A 7 3.51 7.05 -0.55
N ILE A 8 3.65 7.25 0.76
CA ILE A 8 2.56 7.51 1.71
C ILE A 8 2.92 8.67 2.63
N ALA A 9 2.01 9.62 2.82
CA ALA A 9 2.23 10.75 3.72
C ALA A 9 1.06 10.89 4.71
N PRO A 10 1.28 11.51 5.89
CA PRO A 10 0.18 12.10 6.63
C PRO A 10 -0.28 13.38 5.91
N PRO A 11 -1.50 13.88 6.20
CA PRO A 11 -1.98 15.11 5.58
C PRO A 11 -1.17 16.32 6.00
N THR A 12 -1.07 17.29 5.10
CA THR A 12 -0.36 18.54 5.37
C THR A 12 -1.22 19.46 6.23
N GLY A 13 -0.68 19.91 7.37
CA GLY A 13 -1.28 20.97 8.20
C GLY A 13 -2.56 20.59 8.97
N ARG A 14 -2.87 19.29 9.15
CA ARG A 14 -4.02 18.81 9.93
C ARG A 14 -3.62 17.70 10.89
N GLU A 15 -4.10 17.77 12.13
CA GLU A 15 -4.03 16.64 13.06
C GLU A 15 -5.02 15.57 12.60
N CYS A 16 -4.51 14.41 12.19
CA CYS A 16 -5.35 13.30 11.74
C CYS A 16 -5.21 12.11 12.66
N GLY A 17 -6.31 11.86 13.37
CA GLY A 17 -6.53 10.61 14.07
C GLY A 17 -6.77 9.48 13.06
N ARG A 18 -5.82 8.54 13.08
CA ARG A 18 -5.88 7.14 12.61
C ARG A 18 -6.06 6.85 11.11
N CYS A 19 -5.44 5.71 10.79
CA CYS A 19 -5.59 4.86 9.62
C CYS A 19 -4.86 5.29 8.37
N ILE A 20 -3.58 4.91 8.28
CA ILE A 20 -2.97 4.56 7.00
C ILE A 20 -3.04 3.03 6.89
N LEU A 21 -3.72 2.46 5.92
CA LEU A 21 -3.69 1.00 5.75
C LEU A 21 -3.66 0.63 4.28
N ILE A 22 -2.47 0.24 3.84
CA ILE A 22 -2.21 -0.14 2.45
C ILE A 22 -2.22 -1.65 2.34
N ILE A 23 -3.03 -2.15 1.42
CA ILE A 23 -3.20 -3.57 1.20
C ILE A 23 -2.75 -3.99 -0.19
N ILE A 24 -1.87 -4.99 -0.24
CA ILE A 24 -1.53 -5.73 -1.46
C ILE A 24 -2.22 -7.08 -1.41
N ALA A 25 -3.25 -7.25 -2.24
CA ALA A 25 -4.05 -8.46 -2.24
C ALA A 25 -3.33 -9.67 -2.93
N HIS A 26 -3.59 -10.89 -2.44
CA HIS A 26 -3.78 -12.14 -3.17
C HIS A 26 -4.85 -13.05 -2.51
N LEU A 27 -5.75 -13.66 -3.32
CA LEU A 27 -5.95 -15.13 -3.40
C LEU A 27 -6.72 -15.49 -4.67
N ALA A 28 -6.20 -16.47 -5.43
CA ALA A 28 -6.75 -16.90 -6.72
C ALA A 28 -8.04 -17.70 -6.55
N GLY A 29 -9.10 -17.26 -7.24
CA GLY A 29 -10.33 -18.01 -7.44
C GLY A 29 -11.09 -17.53 -8.69
N ALA A 30 -11.17 -18.41 -9.69
CA ALA A 30 -12.02 -18.38 -10.90
C ALA A 30 -11.57 -17.60 -12.17
N ALA A 31 -11.10 -18.41 -13.13
CA ALA A 31 -11.36 -18.42 -14.58
C ALA A 31 -11.41 -17.10 -15.39
N MET A 32 -10.32 -16.85 -16.13
CA MET A 32 -10.31 -16.00 -17.33
C MET A 32 -11.30 -16.53 -18.38
N LYS A 33 -12.24 -15.70 -18.81
CA LYS A 33 -12.85 -15.82 -20.14
C LYS A 33 -12.11 -14.89 -21.09
N ALA A 34 -11.40 -15.48 -22.05
CA ALA A 34 -10.81 -14.75 -23.16
C ALA A 34 -11.93 -14.14 -24.01
N ILE A 35 -11.93 -12.82 -24.16
CA ILE A 35 -12.70 -12.13 -25.20
C ILE A 35 -11.69 -11.67 -26.24
N THR A 36 -11.60 -12.44 -27.33
CA THR A 36 -10.95 -12.02 -28.56
C THR A 36 -11.90 -11.06 -29.26
N CYS A 37 -11.50 -9.81 -29.49
CA CYS A 37 -12.21 -8.93 -30.41
C CYS A 37 -11.21 -8.32 -31.40
N ALA A 38 -11.63 -8.37 -32.66
CA ALA A 38 -10.80 -8.22 -33.84
C ALA A 38 -10.38 -6.76 -34.10
N VAL A 39 -9.27 -6.67 -34.83
CA VAL A 39 -8.60 -5.46 -35.31
C VAL A 39 -9.51 -4.64 -36.22
N SER A 40 -9.45 -3.31 -36.13
CA SER A 40 -9.80 -2.39 -37.22
C SER A 40 -8.86 -1.19 -37.19
N LEU A 41 -8.23 -0.95 -38.34
CA LEU A 41 -7.11 -0.05 -38.58
C LEU A 41 -7.64 1.34 -39.00
N LEU A 42 -7.47 2.38 -38.18
CA LEU A 42 -7.55 3.76 -38.65
C LEU A 42 -6.38 4.58 -38.08
N THR A 43 -5.51 5.00 -38.98
CA THR A 43 -4.28 5.74 -38.72
C THR A 43 -4.60 7.24 -38.66
N THR A 44 -4.52 7.83 -37.48
CA THR A 44 -4.40 9.29 -37.30
C THR A 44 -3.17 9.58 -36.46
N CYS A 45 -2.18 10.22 -37.09
CA CYS A 45 -0.91 10.59 -36.48
C CYS A 45 -1.11 11.84 -35.61
N THR A 46 -1.43 11.63 -34.33
CA THR A 46 -1.34 12.68 -33.31
C THR A 46 0.00 12.53 -32.60
N MET A 47 0.84 13.54 -32.74
CA MET A 47 2.14 13.67 -32.07
C MET A 47 1.89 13.93 -30.58
N SER A 48 1.64 12.86 -29.82
CA SER A 48 1.55 12.91 -28.37
C SER A 48 2.94 13.13 -27.80
N LEU A 49 3.15 14.22 -27.06
CA LEU A 49 4.27 14.32 -26.12
C LEU A 49 4.14 13.19 -25.11
N VAL A 50 4.86 12.10 -25.35
CA VAL A 50 5.14 11.09 -24.34
C VAL A 50 6.08 11.77 -23.35
N ALA A 51 5.53 12.24 -22.23
CA ALA A 51 6.32 12.50 -21.05
C ALA A 51 6.88 11.14 -20.61
N THR A 52 8.09 10.84 -21.07
CA THR A 52 8.86 9.68 -20.64
C THR A 52 9.14 9.87 -19.15
N SER A 53 8.29 9.30 -18.29
CA SER A 53 8.62 9.18 -16.88
C SER A 53 9.87 8.32 -16.82
N ALA A 54 11.00 8.92 -16.45
CA ALA A 54 12.27 8.26 -16.26
C ALA A 54 12.14 7.23 -15.12
N ALA A 55 11.64 6.03 -15.43
CA ALA A 55 11.84 4.86 -14.61
C ALA A 55 13.23 4.31 -14.96
N ALA A 56 14.23 4.81 -14.24
CA ALA A 56 15.58 4.27 -14.29
C ALA A 56 15.57 2.76 -13.96
N ASP A 57 16.34 2.05 -14.76
CA ASP A 57 16.54 0.62 -14.95
C ASP A 57 16.89 -0.16 -13.66
N THR A 58 15.92 -0.29 -12.74
CA THR A 58 16.14 -0.92 -11.42
C THR A 58 15.23 -2.12 -11.16
N GLY A 59 14.40 -2.53 -12.13
CA GLY A 59 13.40 -3.59 -11.98
C GLY A 59 12.21 -3.23 -11.09
N TRP A 60 12.18 -2.02 -10.51
CA TRP A 60 11.09 -1.55 -9.68
C TRP A 60 9.91 -1.05 -10.51
N GLN A 61 8.69 -1.41 -10.12
CA GLN A 61 7.45 -0.97 -10.76
C GLN A 61 6.60 -0.13 -9.80
N PRO A 62 6.22 1.11 -10.14
CA PRO A 62 5.38 1.91 -9.27
C PRO A 62 3.96 1.30 -9.18
N LEU A 63 3.45 1.14 -7.96
CA LEU A 63 2.04 0.76 -7.73
C LEU A 63 1.11 1.98 -7.66
N PHE A 64 1.66 3.14 -7.30
CA PHE A 64 0.92 4.39 -7.22
C PHE A 64 1.48 5.39 -8.24
N ASN A 65 0.58 6.05 -8.95
CA ASN A 65 0.94 6.97 -10.03
C ASN A 65 1.18 8.42 -9.56
N GLY A 66 0.99 8.71 -8.26
CA GLY A 66 1.20 10.04 -7.69
C GLY A 66 0.08 11.04 -7.91
N ARG A 67 -1.07 10.67 -8.52
CA ARG A 67 -2.10 11.66 -8.90
C ARG A 67 -3.55 11.19 -8.83
N SER A 68 -3.80 9.88 -8.92
CA SER A 68 -5.17 9.32 -8.85
C SER A 68 -5.16 7.97 -8.15
N PHE A 69 -6.33 7.54 -7.69
CA PHE A 69 -6.53 6.20 -7.11
C PHE A 69 -6.66 5.10 -8.18
N ASP A 70 -6.18 5.31 -9.41
CA ASP A 70 -6.26 4.30 -10.46
C ASP A 70 -5.50 3.03 -10.03
N GLY A 71 -6.19 1.89 -10.09
CA GLY A 71 -5.65 0.64 -9.58
C GLY A 71 -5.70 0.50 -8.06
N TRP A 72 -6.45 1.34 -7.35
CA TRP A 72 -6.67 1.26 -5.91
C TRP A 72 -8.16 1.30 -5.58
N LYS A 73 -8.59 0.47 -4.63
CA LYS A 73 -9.99 0.39 -4.17
C LYS A 73 -10.03 0.56 -2.65
N ALA A 74 -10.72 1.60 -2.19
CA ALA A 74 -10.94 1.81 -0.76
C ALA A 74 -12.09 0.94 -0.24
N ALA A 75 -12.01 0.53 1.01
CA ALA A 75 -13.06 -0.19 1.74
C ALA A 75 -13.54 0.61 2.96
N GLU A 76 -14.78 0.37 3.39
CA GLU A 76 -15.46 0.96 4.56
C GLU A 76 -15.64 2.49 4.51
N HIS A 77 -14.56 3.26 4.63
CA HIS A 77 -14.57 4.73 4.67
C HIS A 77 -13.69 5.34 3.58
N PRO A 78 -14.11 5.35 2.30
CA PRO A 78 -13.32 5.88 1.19
C PRO A 78 -12.88 7.33 1.34
N ALA A 79 -13.69 8.15 2.02
CA ALA A 79 -13.39 9.56 2.29
C ALA A 79 -12.18 9.76 3.22
N SER A 80 -11.71 8.71 3.91
CA SER A 80 -10.46 8.76 4.68
C SER A 80 -9.22 8.83 3.79
N TRP A 81 -9.34 8.58 2.48
CA TRP A 81 -8.23 8.60 1.54
C TRP A 81 -8.26 9.85 0.66
N THR A 82 -7.11 10.52 0.61
CA THR A 82 -6.86 11.66 -0.28
C THR A 82 -5.50 11.50 -0.97
N ILE A 83 -5.24 12.35 -1.95
CA ILE A 83 -3.93 12.44 -2.60
C ILE A 83 -3.44 13.86 -2.39
N GLU A 84 -2.32 14.01 -1.68
CA GLU A 84 -1.66 15.29 -1.41
C GLU A 84 -0.17 15.14 -1.75
N ASP A 85 0.42 16.11 -2.44
CA ASP A 85 1.85 16.15 -2.79
C ASP A 85 2.42 14.85 -3.40
N GLY A 86 1.63 14.21 -4.25
CA GLY A 86 1.99 12.96 -4.92
C GLY A 86 2.06 11.75 -3.99
N CYS A 87 1.37 11.80 -2.84
CA CYS A 87 1.34 10.75 -1.84
C CYS A 87 -0.10 10.29 -1.59
N LEU A 88 -0.27 9.00 -1.29
CA LEU A 88 -1.50 8.53 -0.67
C LEU A 88 -1.54 9.03 0.76
N VAL A 89 -2.59 9.76 1.10
CA VAL A 89 -2.80 10.34 2.42
C VAL A 89 -4.04 9.72 3.05
N ALA A 90 -3.89 9.31 4.30
CA ALA A 90 -4.92 8.61 5.02
C ALA A 90 -5.22 9.33 6.33
N CYS A 91 -6.47 9.76 6.48
CA CYS A 91 -6.94 10.54 7.60
C CYS A 91 -8.44 10.33 7.82
N GLY A 92 -8.81 9.79 8.98
CA GLY A 92 -10.19 9.69 9.40
C GLY A 92 -10.52 8.35 10.06
N PRO A 93 -11.79 7.94 10.00
CA PRO A 93 -12.18 6.59 10.42
C PRO A 93 -11.42 5.51 9.67
N ARG A 94 -11.40 4.30 10.23
CA ARG A 94 -10.66 3.16 9.65
C ARG A 94 -11.07 2.89 8.21
N SER A 95 -10.06 2.78 7.35
CA SER A 95 -10.27 2.35 5.98
C SER A 95 -9.04 1.57 5.52
N HIS A 96 -9.22 0.80 4.46
CA HIS A 96 -8.17 0.00 3.83
C HIS A 96 -8.15 0.34 2.34
N LEU A 97 -6.96 0.57 1.78
CA LEU A 97 -6.79 0.85 0.36
C LEU A 97 -6.12 -0.35 -0.31
N PHE A 98 -6.90 -1.10 -1.08
CA PHE A 98 -6.49 -2.32 -1.76
C PHE A 98 -5.94 -2.03 -3.15
N TYR A 99 -4.73 -2.51 -3.44
CA TYR A 99 -4.19 -2.48 -4.79
C TYR A 99 -4.92 -3.49 -5.68
N GLN A 100 -5.48 -3.00 -6.78
CA GLN A 100 -6.16 -3.74 -7.84
C GLN A 100 -5.63 -3.36 -9.25
N GLY A 101 -4.47 -2.70 -9.31
CA GLY A 101 -3.89 -2.23 -10.55
C GLY A 101 -3.25 -3.33 -11.42
N PRO A 102 -2.70 -2.94 -12.58
CA PRO A 102 -2.23 -3.88 -13.60
C PRO A 102 -0.89 -4.56 -13.27
N VAL A 103 -0.04 -3.95 -12.44
CA VAL A 103 1.26 -4.54 -12.05
C VAL A 103 1.04 -5.90 -11.40
N GLY A 104 1.64 -6.94 -11.97
CA GLY A 104 1.52 -8.32 -11.49
C GLY A 104 0.08 -8.85 -11.48
N ASN A 105 -0.85 -8.21 -12.22
CA ASN A 105 -2.28 -8.44 -12.09
C ASN A 105 -2.74 -8.43 -10.63
N HIS A 106 -2.21 -7.49 -9.82
CA HIS A 106 -2.43 -7.39 -8.37
C HIS A 106 -2.24 -8.71 -7.61
N GLN A 107 -1.44 -9.65 -8.12
CA GLN A 107 -1.24 -10.98 -7.53
C GLN A 107 0.25 -11.25 -7.37
N PHE A 108 0.71 -11.21 -6.12
CA PHE A 108 2.13 -11.31 -5.80
C PHE A 108 2.41 -12.49 -4.89
N LYS A 109 3.03 -13.54 -5.42
CA LYS A 109 3.51 -14.68 -4.60
C LYS A 109 4.85 -14.36 -3.95
N ASN A 110 5.88 -14.19 -4.78
CA ASN A 110 7.22 -13.77 -4.36
C ASN A 110 7.48 -12.36 -4.89
N PHE A 111 7.78 -11.43 -4.01
CA PHE A 111 7.92 -10.02 -4.35
C PHE A 111 8.86 -9.33 -3.39
N GLU A 112 9.23 -8.11 -3.76
CA GLU A 112 9.87 -7.20 -2.84
C GLU A 112 9.23 -5.82 -2.94
N LEU A 113 8.53 -5.42 -1.90
CA LEU A 113 7.83 -4.14 -1.84
C LEU A 113 8.71 -3.10 -1.16
N ARG A 114 8.74 -1.89 -1.70
CA ARG A 114 9.32 -0.71 -1.07
C ARG A 114 8.23 0.31 -0.80
N VAL A 115 8.06 0.65 0.46
CA VAL A 115 7.14 1.69 0.92
C VAL A 115 7.97 2.82 1.50
N THR A 116 7.78 4.03 0.98
CA THR A 116 8.29 5.25 1.61
C THR A 116 7.12 5.92 2.32
N ALA A 117 7.20 5.99 3.65
CA ALA A 117 6.10 6.45 4.49
C ALA A 117 6.55 7.56 5.45
N LYS A 118 5.58 8.33 5.92
CA LYS A 118 5.72 9.28 7.03
C LYS A 118 4.47 9.14 7.91
N THR A 119 4.63 9.26 9.22
CA THR A 119 3.52 9.21 10.18
C THR A 119 3.37 10.55 10.88
N ALA A 120 2.15 10.97 11.17
CA ALA A 120 1.87 12.03 12.13
C ALA A 120 1.85 11.44 13.56
N PRO A 121 1.98 12.26 14.62
CA PRO A 121 1.75 11.82 15.99
C PRO A 121 0.41 11.07 16.13
N HIS A 122 0.40 10.03 16.98
CA HIS A 122 -0.78 9.19 17.22
C HIS A 122 -1.33 8.44 15.99
N SER A 123 -0.59 8.36 14.89
CA SER A 123 -0.98 7.56 13.71
C SER A 123 -0.76 6.07 13.95
N ASN A 124 -1.71 5.24 13.51
CA ASN A 124 -1.59 3.79 13.45
C ASN A 124 -1.89 3.32 12.03
N SER A 125 -1.10 2.37 11.56
CA SER A 125 -1.06 1.94 10.19
C SER A 125 -0.49 0.54 9.99
N GLY A 126 -0.68 0.00 8.80
CA GLY A 126 -0.01 -1.22 8.36
C GLY A 126 0.11 -1.34 6.85
N VAL A 127 1.01 -2.23 6.44
CA VAL A 127 1.14 -2.72 5.06
C VAL A 127 0.76 -4.19 5.06
N TYR A 128 -0.34 -4.54 4.41
CA TYR A 128 -0.80 -5.91 4.29
C TYR A 128 -0.34 -6.52 2.98
N PHE A 129 -0.08 -7.82 3.02
CA PHE A 129 0.21 -8.61 1.83
C PHE A 129 -0.37 -10.02 1.96
N HIS A 130 -0.53 -10.70 0.81
CA HIS A 130 -1.16 -12.04 0.74
C HIS A 130 -2.59 -12.08 1.31
N THR A 131 -3.35 -11.01 1.12
CA THR A 131 -4.72 -10.85 1.65
C THR A 131 -5.76 -10.67 0.53
N GLU A 132 -7.06 -10.54 0.76
CA GLU A 132 -8.02 -10.34 -0.33
C GLU A 132 -8.92 -9.14 -0.07
N TYR A 133 -9.54 -8.63 -1.14
CA TYR A 133 -10.46 -7.50 -0.99
C TYR A 133 -11.58 -7.86 -0.02
N GLN A 134 -11.81 -6.97 0.95
CA GLN A 134 -12.85 -7.09 1.95
C GLN A 134 -13.53 -5.73 2.10
N GLU A 135 -14.86 -5.71 2.08
CA GLU A 135 -15.64 -4.46 2.08
C GLU A 135 -15.58 -3.72 3.42
N SER A 136 -15.43 -4.46 4.53
CA SER A 136 -15.48 -3.93 5.89
C SER A 136 -14.73 -4.83 6.87
N GLY A 137 -14.27 -4.29 8.00
CA GLY A 137 -13.55 -5.07 9.01
C GLY A 137 -12.04 -5.04 8.81
N TRP A 138 -11.32 -5.73 9.69
CA TRP A 138 -9.87 -5.95 9.52
C TRP A 138 -9.65 -7.09 8.51
N PRO A 139 -8.62 -7.06 7.66
CA PRO A 139 -8.38 -8.11 6.69
C PRO A 139 -8.18 -9.45 7.39
N GLU A 140 -9.03 -10.43 7.09
CA GLU A 140 -9.02 -11.74 7.75
C GLU A 140 -7.89 -12.65 7.26
N LYS A 141 -7.32 -12.34 6.09
CA LYS A 141 -6.26 -13.12 5.44
C LYS A 141 -4.98 -12.32 5.31
N GLY A 142 -3.87 -13.04 5.21
CA GLY A 142 -2.55 -12.50 4.92
C GLY A 142 -1.78 -12.08 6.16
N TYR A 143 -0.84 -11.16 5.94
CA TYR A 143 0.07 -10.67 6.98
C TYR A 143 0.07 -9.15 6.98
N GLU A 144 0.32 -8.56 8.15
CA GLU A 144 0.49 -7.13 8.33
C GLU A 144 1.92 -6.83 8.80
N VAL A 145 2.57 -5.88 8.13
CA VAL A 145 3.72 -5.18 8.68
C VAL A 145 3.25 -3.86 9.27
N GLN A 146 3.43 -3.71 10.58
CA GLN A 146 3.01 -2.55 11.34
C GLN A 146 3.73 -1.29 10.85
N ILE A 147 2.99 -0.18 10.79
CA ILE A 147 3.53 1.18 10.77
C ILE A 147 2.94 1.92 11.99
N ASN A 148 3.75 2.04 13.02
CA ASN A 148 3.40 2.74 14.25
C ASN A 148 4.65 3.31 14.90
N ASN A 149 4.65 4.62 15.10
CA ASN A 149 5.77 5.40 15.64
C ASN A 149 5.39 6.09 16.97
N GLY A 150 4.43 5.53 17.73
CA GLY A 150 4.06 6.03 19.05
C GLY A 150 2.56 6.09 19.36
N HIS A 151 1.70 5.50 18.55
CA HIS A 151 0.30 5.26 18.90
C HIS A 151 0.20 4.24 20.03
N SER A 152 -0.53 4.60 21.09
CA SER A 152 -0.68 3.80 22.32
C SER A 152 -1.88 2.86 22.30
N GLY A 153 -2.78 2.96 21.31
CA GLY A 153 -3.94 2.08 21.15
C GLY A 153 -5.28 2.80 21.10
N SER A 154 -6.37 2.02 21.14
CA SER A 154 -7.75 2.49 20.98
C SER A 154 -8.71 1.84 21.96
N GLY A 155 -9.52 2.65 22.64
CA GLY A 155 -10.48 2.13 23.61
C GLY A 155 -9.74 1.36 24.71
N THR A 156 -10.06 0.08 24.86
CA THR A 156 -9.39 -0.82 25.81
C THR A 156 -8.15 -1.52 25.22
N TYR A 157 -7.92 -1.42 23.91
CA TYR A 157 -6.77 -2.03 23.27
C TYR A 157 -5.53 -1.16 23.42
N VAL A 158 -4.44 -1.75 23.92
CA VAL A 158 -3.13 -1.11 24.02
C VAL A 158 -2.27 -1.57 22.85
N GLU A 159 -1.76 -0.61 22.08
CA GLU A 159 -0.85 -0.87 20.97
C GLU A 159 0.60 -0.72 21.42
N LEU A 160 1.36 -1.81 21.37
CA LEU A 160 2.79 -1.84 21.71
C LEU A 160 3.66 -2.13 20.50
N LYS A 161 3.09 -2.70 19.42
CA LYS A 161 3.83 -3.08 18.23
C LYS A 161 4.20 -1.81 17.48
N GLN A 162 5.49 -1.69 17.17
CA GLN A 162 6.09 -0.55 16.47
C GLN A 162 6.35 -0.90 15.00
N THR A 163 6.67 0.12 14.21
CA THR A 163 7.01 0.01 12.79
C THR A 163 7.98 -1.13 12.51
N GLY A 164 7.65 -1.98 11.53
CA GLY A 164 8.44 -3.13 11.13
C GLY A 164 8.08 -4.45 11.84
N SER A 165 7.18 -4.42 12.84
CA SER A 165 6.61 -5.65 13.41
C SER A 165 5.85 -6.43 12.35
N LEU A 166 6.08 -7.73 12.25
CA LEU A 166 5.18 -8.64 11.54
C LEU A 166 4.08 -9.03 12.53
N TYR A 167 2.92 -8.41 12.40
CA TYR A 167 1.87 -8.42 13.41
C TYR A 167 1.47 -9.86 13.79
N ALA A 168 1.41 -10.14 15.09
CA ALA A 168 1.12 -11.47 15.67
C ALA A 168 2.11 -12.60 15.34
N VAL A 169 3.21 -12.32 14.63
CA VAL A 169 4.27 -13.29 14.31
C VAL A 169 5.58 -12.94 15.00
N GLN A 170 6.10 -11.74 14.74
CA GLN A 170 7.34 -11.23 15.32
C GLN A 170 7.20 -9.72 15.56
N ASN A 171 7.07 -9.33 16.82
CA ASN A 171 6.83 -7.96 17.20
C ASN A 171 8.12 -7.21 17.55
N LEU A 172 8.18 -5.95 17.13
CA LEU A 172 9.14 -4.97 17.61
C LEU A 172 8.41 -4.05 18.59
N TYR A 173 8.94 -3.92 19.81
CA TYR A 173 8.36 -3.02 20.83
C TYR A 173 9.13 -1.71 20.97
N LYS A 174 10.36 -1.65 20.44
CA LYS A 174 11.17 -0.45 20.39
C LYS A 174 10.79 0.39 19.18
N ASN A 175 10.55 1.68 19.37
CA ASN A 175 10.40 2.60 18.27
C ASN A 175 11.78 2.97 17.69
N PHE A 176 11.95 2.80 16.39
CA PHE A 176 13.16 3.16 15.65
C PHE A 176 12.96 4.36 14.73
N VAL A 177 11.72 4.77 14.49
CA VAL A 177 11.35 5.78 13.50
C VAL A 177 10.55 6.88 14.19
N PRO A 178 11.04 8.12 14.22
CA PRO A 178 10.28 9.24 14.80
C PRO A 178 9.09 9.60 13.90
N ASN A 179 8.06 10.20 14.51
CA ASN A 179 7.00 10.86 13.75
C ASN A 179 7.56 12.03 12.92
N ASP A 180 6.80 12.42 11.92
CA ASP A 180 7.06 13.52 11.01
C ASP A 180 8.30 13.41 10.13
N GLN A 181 8.96 12.24 10.13
CA GLN A 181 10.09 11.93 9.27
C GLN A 181 9.72 10.88 8.23
N TRP A 182 10.27 11.06 7.03
CA TRP A 182 10.19 10.07 5.97
C TRP A 182 11.11 8.89 6.30
N PHE A 183 10.58 7.69 6.21
CA PHE A 183 11.35 6.45 6.29
C PHE A 183 10.99 5.55 5.10
N THR A 184 11.88 4.62 4.79
CA THR A 184 11.64 3.60 3.77
C THR A 184 11.67 2.25 4.44
N MET A 185 10.66 1.44 4.15
CA MET A 185 10.54 0.06 4.58
C MET A 185 10.51 -0.85 3.35
N ARG A 186 11.30 -1.93 3.38
CA ARG A 186 11.29 -2.98 2.37
C ARG A 186 10.72 -4.26 2.98
N ILE A 187 9.78 -4.87 2.27
CA ILE A 187 9.18 -6.15 2.62
C ILE A 187 9.49 -7.11 1.49
N ARG A 188 10.37 -8.08 1.75
CA ARG A 188 10.70 -9.13 0.78
C ARG A 188 10.06 -10.44 1.20
N VAL A 189 9.32 -11.03 0.27
CA VAL A 189 8.68 -12.32 0.45
C VAL A 189 9.22 -13.29 -0.60
N VAL A 190 9.84 -14.35 -0.10
CA VAL A 190 10.24 -15.52 -0.89
C VAL A 190 9.74 -16.73 -0.11
N VAL A 191 8.52 -17.17 -0.44
CA VAL A 191 7.76 -18.13 0.38
C VAL A 191 8.62 -19.35 0.76
N PRO A 192 8.67 -19.74 2.05
CA PRO A 192 7.89 -19.21 3.19
C PRO A 192 8.59 -18.06 3.97
N ARG A 193 9.68 -17.50 3.46
CA ARG A 193 10.50 -16.50 4.16
C ARG A 193 10.00 -15.08 3.93
N ILE A 194 9.86 -14.33 5.03
CA ILE A 194 9.58 -12.88 5.06
C ILE A 194 10.79 -12.16 5.66
N GLN A 195 11.18 -11.04 5.06
CA GLN A 195 12.23 -10.16 5.56
C GLN A 195 11.74 -8.70 5.51
N ILE A 196 11.97 -7.95 6.58
CA ILE A 196 11.53 -6.56 6.75
C ILE A 196 12.74 -5.74 7.20
N TRP A 197 13.02 -4.60 6.56
CA TRP A 197 14.09 -3.67 6.93
C TRP A 197 13.85 -2.25 6.42
#